data_AF-A0A954I656-F1
#
_entry.id   AF-A0A954I656-F1
#
_cell.length_a   1.000
_cell.length_b   1.000
_cell.length_c   1.000
_cell.angle_alpha   90.00
_cell.angle_beta   90.00
_cell.angle_gamma   90.00
#
_symmetry.space_group_name_H-M   'P 1'
#
loop_
_entity.id
_entity.type
_entity.pdbx_description
1 polymer ?
#
loop_
_entity_poly.entity_id
_entity_poly.type
_entity_poly.pdbx_seq_one_letter_code
_entity_poly.pdbx_strand_id
1 'polypeptide(L)'
;MLLLILTETASLRWFVASVTRNGVAFPLLASAERDLAGYLDREIDEQVSFLRHRYCGVLQRGSDRIWGRQQKASNVLLIADAPFPSAFPEVTQRVAQNLVDWVSRPPLISAVAAADPDGVLSLQVLAGEDDPAAVELALSALPTLKQQMTQDSLWEQVPPAGNCKSEQTVS
;
A
#
# COMPACT_ATOMS: atom_id res chain seq x y z
N MET A 1 -2.67 -13.47 9.99
CA MET A 1 -3.50 -12.29 9.64
C MET A 1 -2.77 -11.59 8.52
N LEU A 2 -3.49 -11.12 7.51
CA LEU A 2 -2.89 -10.41 6.40
C LEU A 2 -2.89 -8.91 6.71
N LEU A 3 -1.77 -8.23 6.47
CA LEU A 3 -1.73 -6.77 6.36
C LEU A 3 -1.80 -6.43 4.88
N LEU A 4 -2.77 -5.60 4.50
CA LEU A 4 -3.02 -5.22 3.11
C LEU A 4 -2.72 -3.74 2.93
N ILE A 5 -1.85 -3.41 1.99
CA ILE A 5 -1.59 -2.05 1.55
C ILE A 5 -2.21 -1.92 0.16
N LEU A 6 -3.15 -0.99 0.02
CA LEU A 6 -3.82 -0.71 -1.24
C LEU A 6 -3.34 0.65 -1.74
N THR A 7 -2.94 0.74 -3.00
CA THR A 7 -2.57 1.98 -3.67
C THR A 7 -3.58 2.30 -4.74
N GLU A 8 -4.22 3.46 -4.62
CA GLU A 8 -5.05 4.07 -5.64
C GLU A 8 -4.17 5.02 -6.45
N THR A 9 -3.67 4.52 -7.59
CA THR A 9 -2.65 5.23 -8.37
C THR A 9 -3.20 6.46 -9.07
N ALA A 10 -4.50 6.51 -9.38
CA ALA A 10 -5.13 7.70 -9.97
C ALA A 10 -5.14 8.92 -9.03
N SER A 11 -5.45 8.71 -7.74
CA SER A 11 -5.46 9.76 -6.71
C SER A 11 -4.12 9.90 -5.98
N LEU A 12 -3.17 9.01 -6.26
CA LEU A 12 -1.86 8.94 -5.61
C LEU A 12 -1.99 8.80 -4.08
N ARG A 13 -2.97 7.98 -3.66
CA ARG A 13 -3.34 7.71 -2.27
C ARG A 13 -3.07 6.25 -1.94
N TRP A 14 -2.75 5.98 -0.68
CA TRP A 14 -2.65 4.63 -0.14
C TRP A 14 -3.54 4.42 1.08
N PHE A 15 -3.91 3.16 1.29
CA PHE A 15 -4.71 2.67 2.40
C PHE A 15 -4.03 1.46 3.03
N VAL A 16 -4.23 1.26 4.33
CA VAL A 16 -3.78 0.07 5.05
C VAL A 16 -4.97 -0.55 5.76
N ALA A 17 -5.18 -1.84 5.54
CA ALA A 17 -6.18 -2.64 6.20
C ALA A 17 -5.55 -3.92 6.77
N SER A 18 -6.21 -4.54 7.76
CA SER A 18 -5.92 -5.93 8.12
C SER A 18 -7.05 -6.84 7.69
N VAL A 19 -6.72 -8.05 7.26
CA VAL A 19 -7.69 -9.10 6.92
C VAL A 19 -7.43 -10.31 7.80
N THR A 20 -8.45 -10.70 8.56
CA THR A 20 -8.39 -11.91 9.40
C THR A 20 -8.42 -13.17 8.54
N ARG A 21 -8.04 -14.32 9.10
CA ARG A 21 -8.09 -15.60 8.38
C ARG A 21 -9.50 -15.99 7.91
N ASN A 22 -10.54 -15.39 8.49
CA ASN A 22 -11.94 -15.63 8.13
C ASN A 22 -12.45 -14.62 7.08
N GLY A 23 -11.57 -13.84 6.45
CA GLY A 23 -11.94 -12.87 5.41
C GLY A 23 -12.49 -11.54 5.94
N VAL A 24 -12.61 -11.35 7.26
CA VAL A 24 -13.08 -10.08 7.82
C VAL A 24 -11.98 -9.03 7.69
N ALA A 25 -12.28 -7.97 6.95
CA ALA A 25 -11.40 -6.84 6.70
C ALA A 25 -11.66 -5.68 7.67
N PHE A 26 -10.58 -5.07 8.16
CA PHE A 26 -10.60 -3.94 9.08
C PHE A 26 -9.78 -2.80 8.49
N PRO A 27 -10.42 -1.66 8.14
CA PRO A 27 -9.72 -0.42 7.84
C PRO A 27 -8.80 -0.02 9.00
N LEU A 28 -7.58 0.41 8.69
CA LEU A 28 -6.62 0.90 9.68
C LEU A 28 -6.26 2.36 9.40
N LEU A 29 -5.67 2.62 8.23
CA LEU A 29 -5.08 3.92 7.90
C LEU A 29 -5.43 4.31 6.47
N ALA A 30 -5.62 5.59 6.22
CA ALA A 30 -5.62 6.16 4.89
C ALA A 30 -4.69 7.38 4.87
N SER A 31 -3.98 7.58 3.77
CA SER A 31 -3.29 8.85 3.53
C SER A 31 -4.25 9.92 3.03
N ALA A 32 -3.78 11.17 3.01
CA ALA A 32 -4.40 12.20 2.18
C ALA A 32 -4.28 11.85 0.69
N GLU A 33 -5.14 12.42 -0.14
CA GLU A 33 -4.92 12.39 -1.59
C GLU A 33 -3.58 13.03 -1.95
N ARG A 34 -2.97 12.55 -3.05
CA ARG A 34 -1.67 13.02 -3.53
C ARG A 34 -0.50 12.83 -2.57
N ASP A 35 -0.65 11.97 -1.57
CA ASP A 35 0.41 11.63 -0.62
C ASP A 35 1.65 10.98 -1.29
N LEU A 36 1.43 10.34 -2.44
CA LEU A 36 2.46 9.79 -3.32
C LEU A 36 2.92 10.75 -4.42
N ALA A 37 2.35 11.94 -4.56
CA ALA A 37 2.69 12.86 -5.66
C ALA A 37 4.15 13.33 -5.65
N GLY A 38 4.87 13.10 -4.56
CA GLY A 38 6.27 13.45 -4.45
C GLY A 38 7.18 12.72 -5.43
N TYR A 39 6.80 11.61 -6.08
CA TYR A 39 7.65 11.01 -7.14
C TYR A 39 7.51 11.71 -8.50
N LEU A 40 6.45 12.49 -8.72
CA LEU A 40 6.20 13.12 -10.01
C LEU A 40 7.37 14.05 -10.38
N ASP A 41 7.68 14.09 -11.67
CA ASP A 41 8.74 14.95 -12.26
C ASP A 41 10.16 14.68 -11.75
N ARG A 42 10.41 13.50 -11.17
CA ARG A 42 11.74 13.06 -10.75
C ARG A 42 12.37 12.08 -11.71
N GLU A 43 13.69 11.96 -11.64
CA GLU A 43 14.43 10.92 -12.34
C GLU A 43 14.15 9.52 -11.76
N ILE A 44 14.33 8.48 -12.58
CA ILE A 44 13.94 7.10 -12.25
C ILE A 44 14.40 6.64 -10.85
N ASP A 45 15.66 6.85 -10.49
CA ASP A 45 16.21 6.38 -9.21
C ASP A 45 15.63 7.16 -8.02
N GLU A 46 15.31 8.44 -8.22
CA GLU A 46 14.65 9.27 -7.22
C GLU A 46 13.18 8.88 -7.04
N GLN A 47 12.48 8.51 -8.12
CA GLN A 47 11.12 7.96 -8.06
C GLN A 47 11.10 6.67 -7.23
N VAL A 48 12.00 5.74 -7.54
CA VAL A 48 12.13 4.46 -6.80
C VAL A 48 12.47 4.72 -5.33
N SER A 49 13.43 5.61 -5.06
CA SER A 49 13.84 5.94 -3.70
C SER A 49 12.70 6.57 -2.88
N PHE A 50 11.97 7.53 -3.47
CA PHE A 50 10.82 8.17 -2.84
C PHE A 50 9.73 7.16 -2.49
N LEU A 51 9.28 6.37 -3.49
CA LEU A 51 8.21 5.40 -3.30
C LEU A 51 8.60 4.33 -2.29
N ARG A 52 9.82 3.80 -2.37
CA ARG A 52 10.34 2.84 -1.39
C ARG A 52 10.32 3.43 0.03
N HIS A 53 10.87 4.63 0.22
CA HIS A 53 10.86 5.29 1.53
C HIS A 53 9.44 5.45 2.07
N ARG A 54 8.52 5.86 1.20
CA ARG A 54 7.12 6.05 1.54
C ARG A 54 6.47 4.76 1.99
N TYR A 55 6.60 3.69 1.21
CA TYR A 55 6.02 2.38 1.55
C TYR A 55 6.64 1.75 2.79
N CYS A 56 7.94 1.93 3.06
CA CYS A 56 8.53 1.53 4.35
C CYS A 56 7.82 2.22 5.52
N GLY A 57 7.52 3.52 5.40
CA GLY A 57 6.74 4.25 6.41
C GLY A 57 5.30 3.73 6.54
N VAL A 58 4.65 3.38 5.44
CA VAL A 58 3.30 2.78 5.43
C VAL A 58 3.30 1.43 6.15
N LEU A 59 4.27 0.56 5.83
CA LEU A 59 4.46 -0.75 6.44
C LEU A 59 4.64 -0.66 7.96
N GLN A 60 5.49 0.27 8.40
CA GLN A 60 5.72 0.51 9.83
C GLN A 60 4.42 0.92 10.53
N ARG A 61 3.72 1.94 10.01
CA ARG A 61 2.47 2.44 10.61
C ARG A 61 1.38 1.36 10.64
N GLY A 62 1.24 0.59 9.56
CA GLY A 62 0.31 -0.53 9.49
C GLY A 62 0.62 -1.60 10.54
N SER A 63 1.90 -1.95 10.68
CA SER A 63 2.38 -2.89 11.69
C SER A 63 2.12 -2.39 13.12
N ASP A 64 2.36 -1.11 13.39
CA ASP A 64 2.09 -0.49 14.70
C ASP A 64 0.60 -0.55 15.06
N ARG A 65 -0.29 -0.33 14.08
CA ARG A 65 -1.75 -0.37 14.30
C ARG A 65 -2.28 -1.75 14.61
N ILE A 66 -1.74 -2.80 13.98
CA ILE A 66 -2.10 -4.17 14.33
C ILE A 66 -1.45 -4.62 15.64
N TRP A 67 -0.24 -4.14 15.94
CA TRP A 67 0.44 -4.43 17.19
C TRP A 67 -0.31 -3.85 18.39
N GLY A 68 -0.83 -2.62 18.27
CA GLY A 68 -1.70 -2.00 19.28
C GLY A 68 -2.98 -2.80 19.56
N ARG A 69 -3.36 -3.72 18.66
CA ARG A 69 -4.46 -4.67 18.83
C ARG A 69 -4.00 -6.06 19.28
N GLN A 70 -2.74 -6.21 19.70
CA GLN A 70 -2.09 -7.48 20.06
C GLN A 70 -2.06 -8.52 18.94
N GLN A 71 -2.06 -8.06 17.68
CA GLN A 71 -2.01 -8.92 16.50
C GLN A 71 -0.67 -8.78 15.78
N LYS A 72 -0.29 -9.83 15.04
CA LYS A 72 0.88 -9.82 14.14
C LYS A 72 0.46 -10.23 12.74
N ALA A 73 1.02 -9.56 11.74
CA ALA A 73 0.87 -9.95 10.36
C ALA A 73 1.66 -11.25 10.12
N SER A 74 1.04 -12.22 9.46
CA SER A 74 1.73 -13.40 8.94
C SER A 74 2.29 -13.16 7.55
N ASN A 75 1.64 -12.27 6.79
CA ASN A 75 2.00 -11.87 5.44
C ASN A 75 1.62 -10.41 5.25
N VAL A 76 2.28 -9.77 4.29
CA VAL A 76 1.92 -8.45 3.78
C VAL A 76 1.65 -8.57 2.29
N LEU A 77 0.51 -8.04 1.84
CA LEU A 77 0.25 -7.81 0.42
C LEU A 77 0.25 -6.31 0.15
N LEU A 78 1.06 -5.87 -0.80
CA LEU A 78 0.98 -4.53 -1.39
C LEU A 78 0.35 -4.67 -2.77
N ILE A 79 -0.81 -4.03 -2.97
CA ILE A 79 -1.54 -4.03 -4.22
C ILE A 79 -1.63 -2.59 -4.73
N ALA A 80 -1.17 -2.35 -5.95
CA ALA A 80 -1.53 -1.15 -6.70
C ALA A 80 -2.67 -1.47 -7.68
N ASP A 81 -3.61 -0.57 -7.85
CA ASP A 81 -4.72 -0.73 -8.81
C ASP A 81 -4.27 -0.68 -10.28
N ALA A 82 -3.13 -0.03 -10.55
CA ALA A 82 -2.45 0.02 -11.84
C ALA A 82 -0.94 0.31 -11.64
N PRO A 83 -0.11 0.31 -12.69
CA PRO A 83 1.22 0.92 -12.62
C PRO A 83 1.16 2.42 -12.27
N PHE A 84 2.22 2.95 -11.63
CA PHE A 84 2.26 4.37 -11.26
C PHE A 84 2.16 5.31 -12.49
N PRO A 85 1.21 6.25 -12.53
CA PRO A 85 1.03 7.14 -13.66
C PRO A 85 2.22 8.10 -13.80
N SER A 86 2.63 8.40 -15.04
CA SER A 86 3.77 9.29 -15.32
C SER A 86 5.10 8.87 -14.65
N ALA A 87 5.21 7.62 -14.19
CA ALA A 87 6.47 7.04 -13.78
C ALA A 87 7.18 6.40 -14.98
N PHE A 88 8.50 6.21 -14.86
CA PHE A 88 9.21 5.39 -15.84
C PHE A 88 8.68 3.94 -15.79
N PRO A 89 8.63 3.21 -16.92
CA PRO A 89 7.99 1.88 -16.99
C PRO A 89 8.52 0.88 -15.96
N GLU A 90 9.80 0.96 -15.59
CA GLU A 90 10.44 0.03 -14.66
C GLU A 90 10.17 0.36 -13.18
N VAL A 91 9.63 1.54 -12.86
CA VAL A 91 9.54 2.03 -11.46
C VAL A 91 8.68 1.13 -10.60
N THR A 92 7.49 0.74 -11.10
CA THR A 92 6.57 -0.14 -10.37
C THR A 92 7.26 -1.47 -10.00
N GLN A 93 7.93 -2.11 -10.98
CA GLN A 93 8.66 -3.37 -10.77
C GLN A 93 9.86 -3.19 -9.83
N ARG A 94 10.64 -2.12 -9.99
CA ARG A 94 11.80 -1.83 -9.14
C ARG A 94 11.39 -1.55 -7.69
N VAL A 95 10.32 -0.82 -7.46
CA VAL A 95 9.79 -0.55 -6.11
C VAL A 95 9.31 -1.86 -5.48
N ALA A 96 8.57 -2.68 -6.21
CA ALA A 96 8.13 -4.00 -5.76
C ALA A 96 9.30 -4.87 -5.29
N GLN A 97 10.33 -5.02 -6.14
CA GLN A 97 11.51 -5.82 -5.81
C GLN A 97 12.27 -5.25 -4.60
N ASN A 98 12.51 -3.94 -4.57
CA ASN A 98 13.17 -3.30 -3.44
C ASN A 98 12.42 -3.51 -2.11
N LEU A 99 11.09 -3.48 -2.11
CA LEU A 99 10.34 -3.69 -0.87
C LEU A 99 10.45 -5.14 -0.39
N VAL A 100 10.39 -6.11 -1.29
CA VAL A 100 10.55 -7.53 -0.97
C VAL A 100 11.95 -7.81 -0.43
N ASP A 101 12.99 -7.27 -1.07
CA ASP A 101 14.38 -7.50 -0.67
C ASP A 101 14.68 -6.95 0.73
N TRP A 102 14.02 -5.85 1.11
CA TRP A 102 14.25 -5.17 2.39
C TRP A 102 13.33 -5.67 3.52
N VAL A 103 12.16 -6.20 3.20
CA VAL A 103 11.19 -6.70 4.19
C VAL A 103 11.33 -8.21 4.33
N SER A 104 12.07 -8.63 5.37
CA SER A 104 12.32 -10.06 5.60
C SER A 104 11.23 -10.74 6.44
N ARG A 105 10.57 -10.04 7.37
CA ARG A 105 9.54 -10.60 8.26
C ARG A 105 8.50 -9.55 8.68
N PRO A 106 7.19 -9.81 8.47
CA PRO A 106 6.60 -10.93 7.72
C PRO A 106 6.94 -10.88 6.21
N PRO A 107 6.81 -11.98 5.46
CA PRO A 107 6.96 -11.98 4.00
C PRO A 107 6.05 -10.95 3.34
N LEU A 108 6.57 -10.29 2.31
CA LEU A 108 5.86 -9.31 1.50
C LEU A 108 5.68 -9.82 0.08
N ILE A 109 4.48 -9.65 -0.45
CA ILE A 109 4.15 -9.85 -1.87
C ILE A 109 3.68 -8.51 -2.41
N SER A 110 4.24 -8.10 -3.54
CA SER A 110 3.82 -6.90 -4.27
C SER A 110 3.14 -7.32 -5.56
N ALA A 111 1.96 -6.77 -5.83
CA ALA A 111 1.16 -7.08 -7.00
C ALA A 111 0.48 -5.84 -7.58
N VAL A 112 0.08 -5.94 -8.84
CA VAL A 112 -0.82 -4.98 -9.50
C VAL A 112 -2.14 -5.67 -9.79
N ALA A 113 -3.25 -4.99 -9.54
CA ALA A 113 -4.56 -5.47 -9.91
C ALA A 113 -4.68 -5.53 -11.44
N ALA A 114 -5.18 -6.65 -11.93
CA ALA A 114 -5.55 -6.83 -13.32
C ALA A 114 -7.01 -7.28 -13.39
N ALA A 115 -7.77 -6.68 -14.28
CA ALA A 115 -9.07 -7.23 -14.66
C ALA A 115 -8.87 -8.13 -15.87
N ASP A 116 -9.36 -9.35 -15.81
CA ASP A 116 -9.44 -10.17 -17.01
C ASP A 116 -10.55 -9.64 -17.96
N PRO A 117 -10.61 -10.10 -19.21
CA PRO A 117 -11.66 -9.69 -20.15
C PRO A 117 -13.08 -10.01 -19.68
N ASP A 118 -13.25 -10.97 -18.77
CA ASP A 118 -14.53 -11.39 -18.21
C ASP A 118 -14.92 -10.56 -16.96
N GLY A 119 -14.08 -9.59 -16.56
CA GLY A 119 -14.30 -8.70 -15.42
C GLY A 119 -13.95 -9.32 -14.06
N VAL A 120 -13.33 -10.49 -14.04
CA VAL A 120 -12.81 -11.11 -12.82
C VAL A 120 -11.54 -10.39 -12.40
N LEU A 121 -11.54 -9.93 -11.16
CA LEU A 121 -10.38 -9.29 -10.54
C LEU A 121 -9.31 -10.34 -10.23
N SER A 122 -8.12 -10.14 -10.77
CA SER A 122 -6.93 -10.93 -10.51
C SER A 122 -5.78 -10.04 -10.04
N LEU A 123 -4.74 -10.65 -9.46
CA LEU A 123 -3.52 -9.95 -9.05
C LEU A 123 -2.35 -10.50 -9.86
N GLN A 124 -1.65 -9.61 -10.56
CA GLN A 124 -0.36 -9.93 -11.17
C GLN A 124 0.75 -9.69 -10.15
N VAL A 125 1.35 -10.77 -9.65
CA VAL A 125 2.49 -10.68 -8.73
C VAL A 125 3.70 -10.10 -9.47
N LEU A 126 4.26 -9.03 -8.92
CA LEU A 126 5.46 -8.36 -9.42
C LEU A 126 6.72 -8.84 -8.70
N ALA A 127 6.63 -9.05 -7.38
CA ALA A 127 7.74 -9.50 -6.55
C ALA A 127 7.23 -10.18 -5.27
N GLY A 128 8.07 -11.02 -4.67
CA GLY A 128 7.75 -11.78 -3.46
C GLY A 128 7.59 -13.27 -3.75
N GLU A 129 7.66 -14.07 -2.69
CA GLU A 129 7.32 -15.49 -2.77
C GLU A 129 5.80 -15.62 -2.86
N ASP A 130 5.31 -16.31 -3.88
CA ASP A 130 3.88 -16.48 -4.11
C ASP A 130 3.23 -17.24 -2.95
N ASP A 131 2.15 -16.67 -2.40
CA ASP A 131 1.31 -17.29 -1.36
C ASP A 131 -0.14 -17.23 -1.83
N PRO A 132 -0.62 -18.27 -2.54
CA PRO A 132 -1.96 -18.30 -3.09
C PRO A 132 -3.04 -18.08 -2.03
N ALA A 133 -2.84 -18.56 -0.80
CA ALA A 133 -3.81 -18.38 0.28
C ALA A 133 -3.90 -16.92 0.73
N ALA A 134 -2.77 -16.21 0.78
CA ALA A 134 -2.77 -14.77 1.06
C ALA A 134 -3.39 -13.95 -0.08
N VAL A 135 -3.13 -14.33 -1.33
CA VAL A 135 -3.71 -13.70 -2.53
C VAL A 135 -5.22 -13.90 -2.60
N GLU A 136 -5.70 -15.13 -2.42
CA GLU A 136 -7.13 -15.45 -2.37
C GLU A 136 -7.84 -14.70 -1.24
N LEU A 137 -7.22 -14.65 -0.06
CA LEU A 137 -7.75 -13.91 1.08
C LEU A 137 -7.86 -12.41 0.76
N ALA A 138 -6.86 -11.81 0.13
CA ALA A 138 -6.92 -10.42 -0.30
C ALA A 138 -8.02 -10.19 -1.33
N LEU A 139 -8.08 -11.02 -2.38
CA LEU A 139 -9.11 -10.94 -3.44
C LEU A 139 -10.52 -11.02 -2.86
N SER A 140 -10.76 -11.89 -1.86
CA SER A 140 -12.05 -12.00 -1.19
C SER A 140 -12.45 -10.75 -0.39
N ALA A 141 -11.46 -10.01 0.14
CA ALA A 141 -11.66 -8.81 0.96
C ALA A 141 -11.76 -7.52 0.13
N LEU A 142 -11.20 -7.51 -1.09
CA LEU A 142 -11.13 -6.33 -1.94
C LEU A 142 -12.49 -5.67 -2.23
N PRO A 143 -13.59 -6.37 -2.52
CA PRO A 143 -14.88 -5.73 -2.77
C PRO A 143 -15.36 -4.89 -1.58
N THR A 144 -15.30 -5.46 -0.37
CA THR A 144 -15.66 -4.78 0.87
C THR A 144 -14.74 -3.58 1.13
N LEU A 145 -13.43 -3.75 0.95
CA LEU A 145 -12.47 -2.67 1.16
C LEU A 145 -12.64 -1.54 0.14
N LYS A 146 -12.90 -1.84 -1.12
CA LYS A 146 -13.22 -0.83 -2.15
C LYS A 146 -14.45 -0.01 -1.77
N GLN A 147 -15.50 -0.65 -1.25
CA GLN A 147 -16.65 0.09 -0.73
C GLN A 147 -16.26 0.97 0.46
N GLN A 148 -15.47 0.45 1.40
CA GLN A 148 -15.02 1.20 2.58
C GLN A 148 -14.09 2.36 2.24
N MET A 149 -13.28 2.27 1.17
CA MET A 149 -12.40 3.36 0.70
C MET A 149 -13.18 4.63 0.32
N THR A 150 -14.47 4.51 -0.01
CA THR A 150 -15.34 5.66 -0.29
C THR A 150 -15.85 6.38 0.97
N GLN A 151 -15.54 5.86 2.16
CA GLN A 151 -16.04 6.34 3.45
C GLN A 151 -14.88 6.72 4.36
N ASP A 152 -14.38 7.95 4.23
CA ASP A 152 -13.19 8.43 4.97
C ASP A 152 -13.30 8.26 6.50
N SER A 153 -14.51 8.31 7.06
CA SER A 153 -14.75 8.13 8.51
C SER A 153 -14.41 6.74 9.04
N LEU A 154 -14.26 5.73 8.16
CA LEU A 154 -13.85 4.39 8.55
C LEU A 154 -12.34 4.27 8.74
N TRP A 155 -11.57 5.25 8.25
CA TRP A 155 -10.11 5.20 8.23
C TRP A 155 -9.51 6.23 9.16
N GLU A 156 -8.46 5.86 9.88
CA GLU A 156 -7.64 6.85 10.55
C GLU A 156 -6.81 7.60 9.50
N GLN A 157 -6.98 8.92 9.44
CA GLN A 157 -6.29 9.75 8.46
C GLN A 157 -4.86 10.03 8.92
N VAL A 158 -3.90 9.69 8.06
CA VAL A 158 -2.49 10.01 8.26
C VAL A 158 -2.25 11.41 7.71
N PRO A 159 -1.76 12.35 8.53
CA PRO A 159 -1.47 13.69 8.06
C PRO A 159 -0.42 13.63 6.94
N PRO A 160 -0.48 14.55 5.96
CA PRO A 160 0.56 14.66 4.96
C PRO A 160 1.92 14.75 5.66
N ALA A 161 2.97 14.15 5.08
CA ALA A 161 4.31 14.38 5.57
C ALA A 161 4.61 15.87 5.42
N GLY A 162 4.46 16.62 6.52
CA GLY A 162 4.71 18.05 6.53
C GLY A 162 6.14 18.27 6.07
N ASN A 163 6.34 19.23 5.16
CA ASN A 163 7.63 19.90 5.07
C ASN A 163 7.93 20.38 6.48
N CYS A 164 8.92 19.77 7.14
CA CYS A 164 9.46 20.27 8.38
C CYS A 164 10.17 21.59 8.07
N LYS A 165 9.38 22.66 7.93
CA LYS A 165 9.82 24.03 8.08
C LYS A 165 9.02 24.59 9.23
N SER A 166 9.58 24.44 10.43
CA SER A 166 9.29 25.35 11.52
C SER A 166 9.80 26.73 11.12
N GLU A 167 9.00 27.50 10.38
CA GLU A 167 9.13 28.95 10.39
C GLU A 167 8.53 29.44 11.70
N GLN A 168 9.38 29.51 12.73
CA GLN A 168 9.15 30.38 13.86
C GLN A 168 9.23 31.81 13.33
N THR A 169 8.10 32.43 13.02
CA THR A 169 8.03 33.88 12.88
C THR A 169 8.06 34.46 14.29
N VAL A 170 9.20 35.08 14.63
CA VAL A 170 9.35 35.95 15.78
C VAL A 170 8.38 37.11 15.64
N SER A 171 7.62 37.40 16.69
CA SER A 171 7.00 38.70 16.94
C SER A 171 7.10 38.98 18.43
#